data_AF-A0A920URH0-F1
#
_entry.id   AF-A0A920URH0-F1
#
_cell.length_a   1.000
_cell.length_b   1.000
_cell.length_c   1.000
_cell.angle_alpha   90.00
_cell.angle_beta   90.00
_cell.angle_gamma   90.00
#
_symmetry.space_group_name_H-M   'P 1'
#
loop_
_entity.id
_entity.type
_entity.pdbx_description
1 polymer ?
#
loop_
_entity_poly.entity_id
_entity_poly.type
_entity_poly.pdbx_seq_one_letter_code
_entity_poly.pdbx_strand_id
1 'polypeptide(L)'
;MGVVAAVRRWMTLNHEDRLSSAEAQSQSILKPLVGLPGVTAELNTNIKGHQPFGVFVSVDPDVVGFTNEDLVTKLRDGEPSIWTRVSLDAPVLEIHVFGLGDGQAELVGNAIADAVTG
;
A
#
# COMPACT_ATOMS: atom_id res chain seq x y z
N MET A 1 -0.03 -25.48 20.76
CA MET A 1 0.27 -26.00 19.40
C MET A 1 0.32 -24.90 18.33
N GLY A 2 -0.56 -23.89 18.33
CA GLY A 2 -0.54 -22.82 17.32
C GLY A 2 0.77 -22.02 17.21
N VAL A 3 1.36 -21.61 18.34
CA VAL A 3 2.63 -20.87 18.36
C VAL A 3 3.79 -21.69 17.77
N VAL A 4 3.90 -22.97 18.16
CA VAL A 4 4.95 -23.87 17.64
C VAL A 4 4.81 -24.07 16.13
N ALA A 5 3.57 -24.21 15.63
CA ALA A 5 3.31 -24.33 14.19
C ALA A 5 3.68 -23.03 13.44
N ALA A 6 3.33 -21.86 13.98
CA ALA A 6 3.67 -20.57 13.39
C ALA A 6 5.19 -20.34 13.32
N VAL A 7 5.93 -20.65 14.39
CA VAL A 7 7.40 -20.54 14.42
C VAL A 7 8.03 -21.53 13.44
N ARG A 8 7.57 -22.78 13.40
CA ARG A 8 8.09 -23.78 12.47
C ARG A 8 7.87 -23.36 11.01
N ARG A 9 6.69 -22.81 10.70
CA ARG A 9 6.42 -22.22 9.38
C ARG A 9 7.41 -21.11 9.09
N TRP A 10 7.53 -20.12 9.97
CA TRP A 10 8.43 -18.97 9.78
C TRP A 10 9.87 -19.42 9.46
N MET A 11 10.43 -20.33 10.25
CA MET A 11 11.81 -20.83 10.08
C MET A 11 12.04 -21.64 8.80
N THR A 12 10.98 -22.05 8.09
CA THR A 12 11.06 -22.86 6.86
C THR A 12 10.56 -22.12 5.62
N LEU A 13 10.11 -20.87 5.76
CA LEU A 13 9.69 -20.05 4.62
C LEU A 13 10.92 -19.63 3.79
N ASN A 14 10.73 -19.58 2.47
CA ASN A 14 11.65 -18.84 1.63
C ASN A 14 11.41 -17.34 1.84
N HIS A 15 12.31 -16.69 2.57
CA HIS A 15 12.17 -15.27 2.86
C HIS A 15 12.48 -14.38 1.65
N GLU A 16 13.31 -14.84 0.71
CA GLU A 16 13.62 -14.10 -0.51
C GLU A 16 12.41 -14.04 -1.44
N ASP A 17 11.74 -15.16 -1.68
CA ASP A 17 10.50 -15.17 -2.48
C ASP A 17 9.42 -14.29 -1.86
N ARG A 18 9.31 -14.31 -0.53
CA ARG A 18 8.39 -13.45 0.22
C ARG A 18 8.71 -11.96 0.03
N LEU A 19 9.99 -11.58 0.09
CA LEU A 19 10.42 -10.20 -0.13
C LEU A 19 10.21 -9.76 -1.58
N SER A 20 10.59 -10.60 -2.54
CA SER A 20 10.40 -10.35 -3.97
C SER A 20 8.93 -10.20 -4.34
N SER A 21 8.05 -11.04 -3.78
CA SER A 21 6.59 -10.91 -3.94
C SER A 21 6.08 -9.59 -3.37
N ALA A 22 6.56 -9.17 -2.20
CA ALA A 22 6.14 -7.91 -1.58
C ALA A 22 6.60 -6.70 -2.40
N GLU A 23 7.83 -6.74 -2.94
CA GLU A 23 8.35 -5.71 -3.84
C GLU A 23 7.50 -5.61 -5.11
N ALA A 24 7.21 -6.74 -5.76
CA ALA A 24 6.42 -6.79 -6.99
C ALA A 24 4.98 -6.25 -6.79
N GLN A 25 4.36 -6.59 -5.66
CA GLN A 25 3.05 -6.02 -5.29
C GLN A 25 3.14 -4.50 -5.07
N SER A 26 4.20 -4.02 -4.40
CA SER A 26 4.38 -2.58 -4.17
C SER A 26 4.58 -1.82 -5.48
N GLN A 27 5.34 -2.39 -6.42
CA GLN A 27 5.50 -1.83 -7.77
C GLN A 27 4.18 -1.82 -8.56
N SER A 28 3.32 -2.84 -8.35
CA SER A 28 1.99 -2.90 -8.98
C SER A 28 1.07 -1.79 -8.47
N ILE A 29 1.14 -1.44 -7.18
CA ILE A 29 0.42 -0.28 -6.62
C ILE A 29 0.95 1.03 -7.20
N LEU A 30 2.27 1.18 -7.32
CA LEU A 30 2.92 2.40 -7.82
C LEU A 30 2.57 2.71 -9.28
N LYS A 31 2.53 1.69 -10.13
CA LYS A 31 2.40 1.82 -11.58
C LYS A 31 1.29 2.78 -12.05
N PRO A 32 0.03 2.69 -11.58
CA PRO A 32 -1.04 3.61 -11.99
C PRO A 32 -0.89 5.03 -11.43
N LEU A 33 -0.06 5.24 -10.40
CA LEU A 33 0.11 6.54 -9.73
C LEU A 33 1.17 7.42 -10.39
N VAL A 34 2.04 6.82 -11.22
CA VAL A 34 3.16 7.53 -11.85
C VAL A 34 2.65 8.64 -12.77
N GLY A 35 3.05 9.87 -12.47
CA GLY A 35 2.76 11.04 -13.31
C GLY A 35 1.39 11.65 -13.08
N LEU A 36 0.61 11.19 -12.09
CA LEU A 36 -0.65 11.84 -11.72
C LEU A 36 -0.38 13.21 -11.08
N PRO A 37 -0.99 14.29 -11.58
CA PRO A 37 -0.85 15.62 -10.98
C PRO A 37 -1.29 15.62 -9.51
N GLY A 38 -0.47 16.18 -8.63
CA GLY A 38 -0.78 16.29 -7.22
C GLY A 38 -0.71 14.97 -6.45
N VAL A 39 -0.13 13.90 -7.02
CA VAL A 39 0.14 12.63 -6.31
C VAL A 39 1.64 12.43 -6.20
N THR A 40 2.11 12.18 -4.98
CA THR A 40 3.46 11.67 -4.72
C THR A 40 3.33 10.23 -4.23
N ALA A 41 3.99 9.30 -4.92
CA ALA A 41 3.98 7.89 -4.55
C ALA A 41 5.41 7.34 -4.61
N GLU A 42 5.88 6.78 -3.49
CA GLU A 42 7.25 6.29 -3.35
C GLU A 42 7.28 4.87 -2.79
N LEU A 43 8.24 4.07 -3.25
CA LEU A 43 8.46 2.72 -2.73
C LEU A 43 9.01 2.80 -1.30
N ASN A 44 8.34 2.14 -0.36
CA ASN A 44 8.95 1.87 0.95
C ASN A 44 9.99 0.76 0.76
N THR A 45 11.28 1.08 0.90
CA THR A 45 12.38 0.11 0.72
C THR A 45 12.77 -0.63 2.00
N ASN A 46 11.94 -0.57 3.05
CA ASN A 46 12.20 -1.31 4.28
C ASN A 46 12.08 -2.82 4.03
N ILE A 47 13.18 -3.55 4.23
CA ILE A 47 13.23 -5.02 4.15
C ILE A 47 13.23 -5.70 5.53
N LYS A 48 13.21 -4.91 6.61
CA LYS A 48 13.35 -5.39 7.99
C LYS A 48 11.98 -5.46 8.68
N GLY A 49 11.86 -6.45 9.56
CA GLY A 49 10.67 -6.64 10.38
C GLY A 49 9.54 -7.36 9.65
N HIS A 50 8.32 -7.21 10.20
CA HIS A 50 7.15 -7.97 9.77
C HIS A 50 6.43 -7.39 8.54
N GLN A 51 6.68 -6.12 8.22
CA GLN A 51 6.10 -5.39 7.08
C GLN A 51 7.19 -4.94 6.10
N PRO A 52 7.76 -5.87 5.30
CA PRO A 52 8.68 -5.49 4.26
C PRO A 52 7.92 -4.86 3.09
N PHE A 53 8.53 -3.86 2.47
CA PHE A 53 7.99 -3.10 1.36
C PHE A 53 6.61 -2.48 1.62
N GLY A 54 6.13 -1.76 0.62
CA GLY A 54 4.91 -0.98 0.64
C GLY A 54 5.06 0.26 -0.21
N VAL A 55 4.07 1.13 -0.14
CA VAL A 55 4.05 2.41 -0.85
C VAL A 55 3.69 3.51 0.11
N PHE A 56 4.47 4.59 0.10
CA PHE A 56 4.08 5.86 0.69
C PHE A 56 3.32 6.66 -0.36
N VAL A 57 2.11 7.10 -0.04
CA VAL A 57 1.27 7.90 -0.94
C VAL A 57 0.86 9.19 -0.23
N SER A 58 0.97 10.32 -0.90
CA SER A 58 0.38 11.58 -0.46
C SER A 58 -0.20 12.35 -1.62
N VAL A 59 -1.22 13.14 -1.32
CA VAL A 59 -1.83 14.06 -2.28
C VAL A 59 -1.55 15.51 -1.91
N ASP A 60 -1.45 16.36 -2.93
CA ASP A 60 -1.35 17.80 -2.82
C ASP A 60 -2.77 18.42 -2.87
N PRO A 61 -3.28 18.96 -1.75
CA PRO A 61 -4.64 19.51 -1.71
C PRO A 61 -4.87 20.68 -2.66
N ASP A 62 -3.81 21.43 -3.02
CA ASP A 62 -3.94 22.57 -3.93
C ASP A 62 -4.13 22.11 -5.39
N VAL A 63 -3.75 20.86 -5.70
CA VAL A 63 -3.87 20.26 -7.03
C VAL A 63 -5.09 19.35 -7.13
N VAL A 64 -5.31 18.48 -6.14
CA VAL A 64 -6.39 17.47 -6.17
C VAL A 64 -7.67 17.94 -5.48
N GLY A 65 -7.59 19.01 -4.67
CA GLY A 65 -8.74 19.62 -3.99
C GLY A 65 -9.17 18.93 -2.68
N PHE A 66 -8.39 18.00 -2.15
CA PHE A 66 -8.69 17.28 -0.90
C PHE A 66 -7.42 16.79 -0.18
N THR A 67 -7.52 16.42 1.10
CA THR A 67 -6.35 16.01 1.92
C THR A 67 -6.12 14.49 1.92
N ASN A 68 -5.02 14.06 2.54
CA ASN A 68 -4.76 12.64 2.77
C ASN A 68 -5.87 11.95 3.59
N GLU A 69 -6.47 12.65 4.56
CA GLU A 69 -7.59 12.15 5.36
C GLU A 69 -8.86 11.97 4.52
N ASP A 70 -9.10 12.90 3.59
CA ASP A 70 -10.19 12.78 2.63
C ASP A 70 -9.95 11.62 1.66
N LEU A 71 -8.70 11.39 1.22
CA LEU A 71 -8.34 10.22 0.42
C LEU A 71 -8.64 8.92 1.16
N VAL A 72 -8.27 8.82 2.44
CA VAL A 72 -8.60 7.66 3.28
C VAL A 72 -10.12 7.44 3.34
N THR A 73 -10.90 8.52 3.48
CA THR A 73 -12.37 8.46 3.49
C THR A 73 -12.92 8.01 2.14
N LYS A 74 -12.44 8.58 1.02
CA LYS A 74 -12.84 8.18 -0.34
C LYS A 74 -12.55 6.70 -0.62
N LEU A 75 -11.37 6.21 -0.22
CA LEU A 75 -10.99 4.80 -0.39
C LEU A 75 -11.85 3.86 0.47
N ARG A 76 -12.17 4.25 1.70
CA ARG A 76 -13.06 3.48 2.58
C ARG A 76 -14.48 3.42 2.04
N ASP A 77 -14.99 4.55 1.53
CA ASP A 77 -16.38 4.68 1.10
C ASP A 77 -16.59 4.27 -0.39
N GLY A 78 -15.50 4.01 -1.11
CA GLY A 78 -15.49 3.52 -2.50
C GLY A 78 -15.78 2.02 -2.62
N GLU A 79 -15.82 1.53 -3.87
CA GLU A 79 -16.03 0.12 -4.21
C GLU A 79 -14.90 -0.41 -5.10
N PRO A 80 -14.07 -1.36 -4.63
CA PRO A 80 -14.14 -1.98 -3.30
C PRO A 80 -13.65 -1.05 -2.19
N SER A 81 -14.18 -1.27 -0.99
CA SER A 81 -13.78 -0.54 0.22
C SER A 81 -12.35 -0.90 0.62
N ILE A 82 -11.46 0.09 0.62
CA ILE A 82 -10.05 -0.05 1.02
C ILE A 82 -9.83 0.67 2.35
N TRP A 83 -9.52 -0.10 3.38
CA TRP A 83 -9.28 0.42 4.72
C TRP A 83 -7.78 0.70 4.91
N THR A 84 -7.47 1.97 5.11
CA THR A 84 -6.11 2.46 5.36
C THR A 84 -6.14 3.65 6.32
N ARG A 85 -5.00 4.29 6.54
CA ARG A 85 -4.86 5.47 7.40
C ARG A 85 -3.69 6.33 6.93
N VAL A 86 -3.74 7.60 7.32
CA VAL A 86 -2.53 8.44 7.34
C VAL A 86 -1.60 7.91 8.43
N SER A 87 -0.30 7.88 8.14
CA SER A 87 0.73 7.48 9.09
C SER A 87 0.72 8.40 10.31
N LEU A 88 1.12 7.86 11.46
CA LEU A 88 1.24 8.64 12.70
C LEU A 88 2.52 9.46 12.72
N ASP A 89 3.53 9.07 11.92
CA ASP A 89 4.88 9.64 11.96
C ASP A 89 5.12 10.63 10.81
N ALA A 90 4.31 10.57 9.74
CA ALA A 90 4.43 11.41 8.56
C ALA A 90 3.07 11.66 7.90
N PRO A 91 2.87 12.79 7.20
CA PRO A 91 1.62 13.10 6.51
C PRO A 91 1.52 12.34 5.17
N VAL A 92 1.58 11.01 5.22
CA VAL A 92 1.48 10.10 4.07
C VAL A 92 0.63 8.90 4.45
N LEU A 93 -0.06 8.29 3.49
CA LEU A 93 -0.61 6.96 3.64
C LEU A 93 0.53 5.96 3.49
N GLU A 94 0.68 5.05 4.46
CA GLU A 94 1.62 3.94 4.38
C GLU A 94 0.87 2.65 4.06
N ILE A 95 0.99 2.22 2.80
CA ILE A 95 0.28 1.05 2.28
C ILE A 95 1.23 -0.15 2.30
N HIS A 96 0.99 -1.07 3.21
CA HIS A 96 1.70 -2.36 3.23
C HIS A 96 0.98 -3.39 2.39
N VAL A 97 1.74 -4.27 1.74
CA VAL A 97 1.22 -5.34 0.87
C VAL A 97 0.91 -6.63 1.61
N PHE A 98 1.21 -6.69 2.92
CA PHE A 98 0.92 -7.86 3.74
C PHE A 98 -0.60 -8.10 3.82
N GLY A 99 -1.04 -9.28 3.38
CA GLY A 99 -2.44 -9.67 3.39
C GLY A 99 -3.19 -9.42 2.07
N LEU A 100 -2.55 -8.79 1.08
CA LEU A 100 -3.11 -8.66 -0.26
C LEU A 100 -3.09 -10.01 -0.99
N GLY A 101 -4.23 -10.38 -1.55
CA GLY A 101 -4.38 -11.51 -2.47
C GLY A 101 -3.98 -11.16 -3.91
N ASP A 102 -4.08 -12.15 -4.79
CA ASP A 102 -3.78 -12.00 -6.21
C ASP A 102 -4.62 -10.89 -6.85
N GLY A 103 -3.97 -10.00 -7.60
CA GLY A 103 -4.60 -8.85 -8.25
C GLY A 103 -4.97 -7.67 -7.34
N GLN A 104 -4.97 -7.83 -6.02
CA GLN A 104 -5.39 -6.75 -5.11
C GLN A 104 -4.43 -5.56 -5.07
N ALA A 105 -3.14 -5.78 -5.34
CA ALA A 105 -2.16 -4.70 -5.43
C ALA A 105 -2.47 -3.73 -6.59
N GLU A 106 -2.81 -4.25 -7.76
CA GLU A 106 -3.23 -3.44 -8.90
C GLU A 106 -4.56 -2.72 -8.61
N LEU A 107 -5.50 -3.42 -7.98
CA LEU A 107 -6.77 -2.84 -7.56
C LEU A 107 -6.59 -1.64 -6.63
N VAL A 108 -5.69 -1.74 -5.64
CA VAL A 108 -5.40 -0.64 -4.72
C VAL A 108 -4.81 0.55 -5.45
N GLY A 109 -3.84 0.34 -6.33
CA GLY A 109 -3.25 1.40 -7.14
C GLY A 109 -4.29 2.10 -8.01
N ASN A 110 -5.16 1.34 -8.68
CA ASN A 110 -6.23 1.88 -9.53
C ASN A 110 -7.27 2.65 -8.71
N ALA A 111 -7.68 2.15 -7.55
CA ALA A 111 -8.64 2.85 -6.69
C ALA A 111 -8.11 4.21 -6.21
N ILE A 112 -6.81 4.31 -5.92
CA ILE A 112 -6.17 5.59 -5.58
C ILE A 112 -6.15 6.52 -6.79
N ALA A 113 -5.77 6.01 -7.97
CA ALA A 113 -5.76 6.80 -9.20
C ALA A 113 -7.16 7.34 -9.56
N ASP A 114 -8.18 6.49 -9.46
CA ASP A 114 -9.57 6.84 -9.72
C ASP A 114 -10.06 7.89 -8.71
N ALA A 115 -9.71 7.77 -7.42
CA ALA A 115 -10.11 8.73 -6.39
C ALA A 115 -9.53 10.13 -6.58
N VAL A 116 -8.40 10.25 -7.30
CA VAL A 116 -7.72 11.52 -7.59
C VAL A 116 -8.10 12.08 -8.97
N THR A 117 -8.50 11.23 -9.92
CA THR A 117 -8.81 11.65 -11.30
C THR A 117 -10.30 11.79 -11.61
N GLY A 118 -11.18 11.17 -10.81
CA GLY A 118 -12.64 11.26 -10.92
C GLY A 118 -13.27 12.33 -10.06
#